data_AF-A0AAN7WDT4-F1
#
_entry.id   AF-A0AAN7WDT4-F1
#
_cell.length_a   1.000
_cell.length_b   1.000
_cell.length_c   1.000
_cell.angle_alpha   90.00
_cell.angle_beta   90.00
_cell.angle_gamma   90.00
#
_symmetry.space_group_name_H-M   'P 1'
#
loop_
_entity.id
_entity.type
_entity.pdbx_description
1 polymer ?
#
loop_
_entity_poly.entity_id
_entity_poly.type
_entity_poly.pdbx_seq_one_letter_code
_entity_poly.pdbx_strand_id
1 'polypeptide(L)'
;MAPFYSFGIELEMIVDPHKVRSPLKRALYYEKLAKSLRARGLKAQFDDCTGDYRKHAEQYDKGWWIGRDGSLGDPGHPGIPLEAVSPILTTKDDWELQMESFWEAQLAVFHMPRKSGLCGTHVHVTYQNSKRWTTAQLRNIALGVLYFENQIQEMLPAARRNASYCQRNTKNSQWLRSKIARYRRDNWQELRTVVAQADRAQVVSIMQSDRKVLWNFENAGTSGSGTVEFRGGRGMRGPIRTKRWIAFTISIIEMFLRLVSMTNERRRTLLLTQARIWLERDAFHLCRPRKLFTKTSSDTLETLR
;
A
#
# COMPACT_ATOMS: atom_id res chain seq x y z
N MET A 1 -15.63 18.24 -9.13
CA MET A 1 -14.64 17.88 -8.09
C MET A 1 -13.54 17.03 -8.71
N ALA A 2 -12.29 17.21 -8.28
CA ALA A 2 -11.20 16.32 -8.70
C ALA A 2 -11.41 14.89 -8.14
N PRO A 3 -10.98 13.84 -8.87
CA PRO A 3 -11.03 12.48 -8.35
C PRO A 3 -10.15 12.31 -7.10
N PHE A 4 -10.61 11.52 -6.14
CA PHE A 4 -9.84 11.11 -4.95
C PHE A 4 -9.94 9.59 -4.78
N TYR A 5 -9.05 9.02 -3.97
CA TYR A 5 -9.02 7.58 -3.69
C TYR A 5 -9.29 7.33 -2.22
N SER A 6 -9.96 6.22 -1.93
CA SER A 6 -10.02 5.64 -0.59
C SER A 6 -8.99 4.52 -0.51
N PHE A 7 -8.31 4.40 0.62
CA PHE A 7 -7.28 3.39 0.79
C PHE A 7 -7.12 2.95 2.24
N GLY A 8 -6.60 1.74 2.43
CA GLY A 8 -6.14 1.22 3.72
C GLY A 8 -4.69 0.77 3.60
N ILE A 9 -3.95 0.81 4.71
CA ILE A 9 -2.57 0.33 4.77
C ILE A 9 -2.41 -0.71 5.87
N GLU A 10 -1.71 -1.79 5.55
CA GLU A 10 -1.26 -2.82 6.49
C GLU A 10 0.25 -2.68 6.64
N LEU A 11 0.72 -2.54 7.89
CA LEU A 11 2.13 -2.42 8.25
C LEU A 11 2.55 -3.66 9.04
N GLU A 12 3.22 -4.59 8.39
CA GLU A 12 3.74 -5.82 8.99
C GLU A 12 5.17 -5.57 9.47
N MET A 13 5.39 -5.65 10.78
CA MET A 13 6.64 -5.21 11.41
C MET A 13 7.09 -6.16 12.51
N ILE A 14 8.40 -6.36 12.59
CA ILE A 14 9.05 -6.91 13.77
C ILE A 14 9.66 -5.74 14.54
N VAL A 15 9.19 -5.52 15.77
CA VAL A 15 9.58 -4.38 16.60
C VAL A 15 10.15 -4.82 17.94
N ASP A 16 11.07 -4.03 18.47
CA ASP A 16 11.66 -4.25 19.79
C ASP A 16 11.15 -3.19 20.76
N PRO A 17 10.53 -3.56 21.90
CA PRO A 17 10.02 -2.58 22.85
C PRO A 17 11.14 -1.86 23.58
N HIS A 18 10.96 -0.56 23.88
CA HIS A 18 11.90 0.19 24.72
C HIS A 18 12.00 -0.38 26.15
N LYS A 19 10.89 -0.93 26.65
CA LYS A 19 10.81 -1.55 27.98
C LYS A 19 10.29 -2.97 27.83
N VAL A 20 11.20 -3.92 27.94
CA VAL A 20 10.90 -5.36 28.00
C VAL A 20 10.29 -5.70 29.36
N ARG A 21 9.19 -6.45 29.37
CA ARG A 21 8.58 -7.02 30.58
C ARG A 21 8.57 -8.54 30.45
N SER A 22 8.91 -9.22 31.52
CA SER A 22 8.85 -10.68 31.61
C SER A 22 7.54 -11.12 32.26
N PRO A 23 6.83 -12.13 31.72
CA PRO A 23 7.07 -12.75 30.42
C PRO A 23 6.71 -11.80 29.26
N LEU A 24 7.35 -11.98 28.10
CA LEU A 24 7.11 -11.17 26.91
C LEU A 24 5.75 -11.51 26.27
N LYS A 25 4.67 -10.87 26.75
CA LYS A 25 3.31 -11.06 26.23
C LYS A 25 3.03 -10.10 25.07
N ARG A 26 2.83 -10.61 23.85
CA ARG A 26 2.56 -9.79 22.64
C ARG A 26 1.35 -8.85 22.81
N ALA A 27 0.24 -9.36 23.34
CA ALA A 27 -0.99 -8.59 23.57
C ALA A 27 -0.76 -7.32 24.41
N LEU A 28 0.12 -7.38 25.43
CA LEU A 28 0.49 -6.22 26.24
C LEU A 28 1.09 -5.09 25.40
N TYR A 29 1.89 -5.44 24.39
CA TYR A 29 2.56 -4.47 23.54
C TYR A 29 1.66 -3.96 22.41
N TYR A 30 0.75 -4.79 21.91
CA TYR A 30 -0.31 -4.33 21.02
C TYR A 30 -1.20 -3.31 21.74
N GLU A 31 -1.59 -3.59 22.98
CA GLU A 31 -2.34 -2.66 23.83
C GLU A 31 -1.58 -1.36 24.05
N LYS A 32 -0.28 -1.41 24.35
CA LYS A 32 0.55 -0.20 24.53
C LYS A 32 0.56 0.66 23.27
N LEU A 33 0.68 0.07 22.08
CA LEU A 33 0.61 0.81 20.82
C LEU A 33 -0.78 1.42 20.62
N ALA A 34 -1.85 0.66 20.84
CA ALA A 34 -3.21 1.17 20.74
C ALA A 34 -3.49 2.31 21.75
N LYS A 35 -2.96 2.22 22.98
CA LYS A 35 -3.01 3.32 23.97
C LYS A 35 -2.21 4.55 23.49
N SER A 36 -1.03 4.34 22.92
CA SER A 36 -0.17 5.41 22.36
C SER A 36 -0.84 6.14 21.19
N LEU A 37 -1.57 5.41 20.34
CA LEU A 37 -2.39 5.96 19.25
C LEU A 37 -3.57 6.78 19.80
N ARG A 38 -4.30 6.25 20.79
CA ARG A 38 -5.42 6.95 21.44
C ARG A 38 -5.01 8.23 22.15
N ALA A 39 -3.84 8.24 22.78
CA ALA A 39 -3.26 9.44 23.38
C ALA A 39 -2.97 10.56 22.36
N ARG A 40 -2.89 10.22 21.06
CA ARG A 40 -2.70 11.16 19.94
C ARG A 40 -4.00 11.42 19.16
N GLY A 41 -5.16 11.13 19.77
CA GLY A 41 -6.46 11.40 19.17
C GLY A 41 -6.91 10.39 18.10
N LEU A 42 -6.16 9.31 17.88
CA LEU A 42 -6.55 8.27 16.92
C LEU A 42 -7.42 7.19 17.59
N LYS A 43 -8.44 6.71 16.87
CA LYS A 43 -9.17 5.49 17.27
C LYS A 43 -8.26 4.28 17.04
N ALA A 44 -8.11 3.43 18.06
CA ALA A 44 -7.30 2.22 17.94
C ALA A 44 -7.82 1.08 18.84
N GLN A 45 -7.72 -0.14 18.31
CA GLN A 45 -8.05 -1.40 18.96
C GLN A 45 -6.86 -2.36 18.82
N PHE A 46 -6.86 -3.46 19.61
CA PHE A 46 -5.78 -4.43 19.59
C PHE A 46 -6.29 -5.86 19.77
N ASP A 47 -5.52 -6.83 19.28
CA ASP A 47 -5.73 -8.25 19.51
C ASP A 47 -5.28 -8.64 20.93
N ASP A 48 -6.18 -9.15 21.75
CA ASP A 48 -5.88 -9.63 23.11
C ASP A 48 -5.18 -11.00 23.11
N CYS A 49 -5.04 -11.65 21.95
CA CYS A 49 -4.47 -12.96 21.74
C CYS A 49 -5.19 -14.11 22.49
N THR A 50 -6.45 -13.92 22.90
CA THR A 50 -7.22 -14.93 23.65
C THR A 50 -8.18 -15.76 22.80
N GLY A 51 -8.56 -15.24 21.63
CA GLY A 51 -9.48 -15.91 20.69
C GLY A 51 -8.83 -16.38 19.39
N ASP A 52 -9.65 -17.09 18.60
CA ASP A 52 -9.34 -17.44 17.22
C ASP A 52 -8.97 -16.20 16.40
N TYR A 53 -8.10 -16.39 15.42
CA TYR A 53 -7.67 -15.33 14.51
C TYR A 53 -8.90 -14.69 13.83
N ARG A 54 -9.19 -13.43 14.16
CA ARG A 54 -10.30 -12.67 13.57
C ARG A 54 -9.84 -12.01 12.28
N LYS A 55 -10.58 -12.22 11.19
CA LYS A 55 -10.31 -11.56 9.91
C LYS A 55 -10.59 -10.04 10.00
N HIS A 56 -9.64 -9.26 9.51
CA HIS A 56 -9.56 -7.78 9.64
C HIS A 56 -10.71 -6.98 9.02
N ALA A 57 -11.52 -7.57 8.13
CA ALA A 57 -12.57 -6.89 7.39
C ALA A 57 -13.63 -6.22 8.31
N GLU A 58 -13.82 -6.73 9.52
CA GLU A 58 -14.81 -6.23 10.49
C GLU A 58 -14.35 -4.99 11.30
N GLN A 59 -13.12 -4.51 11.06
CA GLN A 59 -12.46 -3.53 11.93
C GLN A 59 -12.06 -2.21 11.24
N TYR A 60 -12.09 -2.14 9.90
CA TYR A 60 -11.72 -0.93 9.15
C TYR A 60 -12.54 0.31 9.53
N ASP A 61 -13.79 0.15 9.98
CA ASP A 61 -14.67 1.24 10.41
C ASP A 61 -14.40 1.71 11.86
N LYS A 62 -13.52 1.01 12.60
CA LYS A 62 -13.33 1.20 14.06
C LYS A 62 -12.01 1.89 14.42
N GLY A 63 -11.21 2.27 13.44
CA GLY A 63 -9.90 2.90 13.64
C GLY A 63 -8.75 1.95 13.31
N TRP A 64 -7.57 2.21 13.88
CA TRP A 64 -6.41 1.34 13.74
C TRP A 64 -6.62 0.02 14.45
N TRP A 65 -6.18 -1.08 13.83
CA TRP A 65 -6.11 -2.39 14.47
C TRP A 65 -4.67 -2.84 14.62
N ILE A 66 -4.27 -3.22 15.84
CA ILE A 66 -2.93 -3.73 16.13
C ILE A 66 -3.04 -5.21 16.50
N GLY A 67 -2.48 -6.10 15.69
CA GLY A 67 -2.69 -7.53 15.86
C GLY A 67 -1.53 -8.41 15.41
N ARG A 68 -1.84 -9.71 15.34
CA ARG A 68 -0.93 -10.77 14.88
C ARG A 68 -1.01 -10.89 13.36
N ASP A 69 0.14 -11.11 12.73
CA ASP A 69 0.22 -11.67 11.38
C ASP A 69 1.13 -12.90 11.39
N GLY A 70 0.64 -14.01 10.83
CA GLY A 70 1.34 -15.29 10.85
C GLY A 70 2.58 -15.34 9.94
N SER A 71 2.67 -14.48 8.93
CA SER A 71 3.81 -14.41 8.02
C SER A 71 5.08 -13.84 8.67
N LEU A 72 4.93 -13.15 9.80
CA LEU A 72 6.05 -12.57 10.56
C LEU A 72 6.79 -13.58 11.45
N GLY A 73 6.26 -14.80 11.60
CA GLY A 73 6.89 -15.88 12.37
C GLY A 73 7.01 -15.60 13.87
N ASP A 74 8.01 -16.23 14.51
CA ASP A 74 8.35 -16.01 15.92
C ASP A 74 9.77 -15.41 16.04
N PRO A 75 9.91 -14.08 15.98
CA PRO A 75 11.21 -13.44 16.02
C PRO A 75 11.88 -13.62 17.39
N GLY A 76 13.21 -13.80 17.40
CA GLY A 76 13.98 -13.93 18.63
C GLY A 76 13.81 -12.72 19.57
N HIS A 77 13.81 -12.99 20.88
CA HIS A 77 13.69 -12.02 21.96
C HIS A 77 14.58 -10.78 21.72
N PRO A 78 14.11 -9.53 21.96
CA PRO A 78 12.78 -9.11 22.42
C PRO A 78 11.78 -8.83 21.28
N GLY A 79 11.96 -9.46 20.12
CA GLY A 79 11.19 -9.17 18.92
C GLY A 79 9.71 -9.46 19.11
N ILE A 80 8.87 -8.51 18.70
CA ILE A 80 7.42 -8.65 18.68
C ILE A 80 6.96 -8.54 17.23
N PRO A 81 6.40 -9.62 16.65
CA PRO A 81 5.75 -9.55 15.36
C PRO A 81 4.40 -8.85 15.54
N LEU A 82 4.12 -7.83 14.74
CA LEU A 82 2.83 -7.14 14.76
C LEU A 82 2.44 -6.68 13.37
N GLU A 83 1.15 -6.68 13.12
CA GLU A 83 0.52 -5.98 12.01
C GLU A 83 -0.27 -4.80 12.54
N ALA A 84 -0.12 -3.64 11.91
CA ALA A 84 -0.98 -2.49 12.13
C ALA A 84 -1.79 -2.21 10.86
N VAL A 85 -3.12 -2.32 10.96
CA VAL A 85 -4.06 -2.05 9.87
C VAL A 85 -4.71 -0.69 10.11
N SER A 86 -4.65 0.20 9.13
CA SER A 86 -5.25 1.52 9.23
C SER A 86 -6.77 1.49 9.11
N PRO A 87 -7.49 2.53 9.58
CA PRO A 87 -8.84 2.79 9.08
C PRO A 87 -8.83 3.07 7.57
N ILE A 88 -10.01 3.18 6.96
CA ILE A 88 -10.14 3.71 5.59
C ILE A 88 -9.76 5.19 5.60
N LEU A 89 -8.72 5.52 4.86
CA LEU A 89 -8.20 6.86 4.63
C LEU A 89 -8.61 7.33 3.24
N THR A 90 -8.59 8.64 3.00
CA THR A 90 -8.82 9.18 1.67
C THR A 90 -7.77 10.22 1.28
N THR A 91 -7.48 10.33 -0.02
CA THR A 91 -6.48 11.28 -0.52
C THR A 91 -6.93 12.75 -0.49
N LYS A 92 -8.18 13.01 -0.12
CA LYS A 92 -8.71 14.38 0.06
C LYS A 92 -8.63 14.86 1.50
N ASP A 93 -8.41 13.94 2.45
CA ASP A 93 -8.30 14.23 3.88
C ASP A 93 -6.82 14.29 4.29
N ASP A 94 -6.54 14.66 5.55
CA ASP A 94 -5.19 14.76 6.13
C ASP A 94 -4.60 13.38 6.49
N TRP A 95 -4.63 12.44 5.54
CA TRP A 95 -4.11 11.08 5.73
C TRP A 95 -2.61 11.06 6.06
N GLU A 96 -1.86 12.07 5.63
CA GLU A 96 -0.44 12.23 5.93
C GLU A 96 -0.19 12.44 7.42
N LEU A 97 -1.03 13.25 8.07
CA LEU A 97 -0.97 13.50 9.51
C LEU A 97 -1.30 12.22 10.28
N GLN A 98 -2.26 11.41 9.80
CA GLN A 98 -2.52 10.10 10.40
C GLN A 98 -1.29 9.17 10.34
N MET A 99 -0.52 9.20 9.25
CA MET A 99 0.73 8.44 9.17
C MET A 99 1.79 8.96 10.14
N GLU A 100 1.91 10.28 10.28
CA GLU A 100 2.83 10.90 11.23
C GLU A 100 2.48 10.52 12.67
N SER A 101 1.21 10.69 13.07
CA SER A 101 0.72 10.29 14.39
C SER A 101 0.88 8.79 14.66
N PHE A 102 0.71 7.93 13.66
CA PHE A 102 0.99 6.50 13.81
C PHE A 102 2.45 6.23 14.13
N TRP A 103 3.38 6.81 13.37
CA TRP A 103 4.81 6.57 13.56
C TRP A 103 5.33 7.19 14.87
N GLU A 104 4.80 8.33 15.29
CA GLU A 104 5.08 8.87 16.62
C GLU A 104 4.58 7.95 17.73
N ALA A 105 3.38 7.37 17.58
CA ALA A 105 2.84 6.42 18.54
C ALA A 105 3.69 5.13 18.62
N GLN A 106 4.14 4.63 17.46
CA GLN A 106 5.03 3.47 17.34
C GLN A 106 6.36 3.72 18.04
N LEU A 107 7.00 4.86 17.75
CA LEU A 107 8.32 5.21 18.29
C LEU A 107 8.28 5.56 19.77
N ALA A 108 7.11 5.84 20.35
CA ALA A 108 6.97 6.00 21.79
C ALA A 108 6.97 4.66 22.55
N VAL A 109 6.63 3.55 21.88
CA VAL A 109 6.50 2.22 22.50
C VAL A 109 7.68 1.32 22.15
N PHE A 110 8.16 1.43 20.91
CA PHE A 110 9.16 0.54 20.35
C PHE A 110 10.29 1.32 19.68
N HIS A 111 11.45 0.67 19.60
CA HIS A 111 12.49 1.07 18.66
C HIS A 111 12.00 0.97 17.21
N MET A 112 12.74 1.62 16.31
CA MET A 112 12.52 1.52 14.87
C MET A 112 12.46 0.04 14.43
N PRO A 113 11.48 -0.38 13.59
CA PRO A 113 11.32 -1.79 13.21
C PRO A 113 12.60 -2.42 12.69
N ARG A 114 12.78 -3.73 12.94
CA ARG A 114 13.93 -4.50 12.46
C ARG A 114 13.94 -4.51 10.92
N LYS A 115 15.15 -4.57 10.35
CA LYS A 115 15.31 -4.85 8.92
C LYS A 115 15.12 -6.35 8.72
N SER A 116 13.95 -6.76 8.24
CA SER A 116 13.64 -8.16 7.94
C SER A 116 12.93 -8.29 6.59
N GLY A 117 13.23 -9.37 5.87
CA GLY A 117 12.51 -9.74 4.65
C GLY A 117 11.10 -10.27 4.91
N LEU A 118 10.79 -10.63 6.17
CA LEU A 118 9.44 -11.03 6.60
C LEU A 118 8.52 -9.81 6.75
N CYS A 119 9.07 -8.64 7.08
CA CYS A 119 8.28 -7.41 7.20
C CYS A 119 7.79 -6.92 5.84
N GLY A 120 6.61 -6.34 5.82
CA GLY A 120 5.91 -5.93 4.61
C GLY A 120 4.99 -4.74 4.78
N THR A 121 4.49 -4.25 3.66
CA THR A 121 3.46 -3.24 3.64
C THR A 121 2.53 -3.45 2.47
N HIS A 122 1.23 -3.48 2.77
CA HIS A 122 0.17 -3.64 1.80
C HIS A 122 -0.65 -2.37 1.72
N VAL A 123 -1.04 -1.98 0.51
CA VAL A 123 -1.89 -0.81 0.29
C VAL A 123 -3.10 -1.25 -0.51
N HIS A 124 -4.27 -1.14 0.11
CA HIS A 124 -5.57 -1.44 -0.47
C HIS A 124 -6.15 -0.16 -1.04
N VAL A 125 -6.60 -0.16 -2.30
CA VAL A 125 -7.10 1.07 -2.94
C VAL A 125 -8.45 0.83 -3.61
N THR A 126 -9.34 1.81 -3.47
CA THR A 126 -10.59 1.98 -4.25
C THR A 126 -10.74 3.42 -4.73
N TYR A 127 -11.66 3.62 -5.68
CA TYR A 127 -11.95 4.93 -6.23
C TYR A 127 -13.04 5.66 -5.44
N GLN A 128 -12.75 6.90 -5.03
CA GLN A 128 -13.66 7.79 -4.32
C GLN A 128 -14.31 7.12 -3.09
N ASN A 129 -15.55 7.49 -2.75
CA ASN A 129 -16.37 6.82 -1.74
C ASN A 129 -16.98 5.50 -2.25
N SER A 130 -16.60 5.02 -3.44
CA SER A 130 -17.11 3.74 -3.91
C SER A 130 -16.52 2.63 -3.05
N LYS A 131 -17.39 1.75 -2.57
CA LYS A 131 -16.97 0.50 -1.93
C LYS A 131 -16.31 -0.46 -2.93
N ARG A 132 -16.25 -0.16 -4.24
CA ARG A 132 -15.73 -1.08 -5.27
C ARG A 132 -15.31 -0.40 -6.57
N TRP A 133 -14.34 -1.00 -7.26
CA TRP A 133 -14.06 -0.69 -8.66
C TRP A 133 -15.20 -1.12 -9.61
N THR A 134 -15.51 -0.28 -10.60
CA THR A 134 -16.35 -0.73 -11.72
C THR A 134 -15.62 -1.83 -12.49
N THR A 135 -16.37 -2.67 -13.23
CA THR A 135 -15.75 -3.76 -14.00
C THR A 135 -14.78 -3.18 -15.04
N ALA A 136 -15.13 -2.06 -15.69
CA ALA A 136 -14.26 -1.38 -16.65
C ALA A 136 -12.95 -0.88 -16.01
N GLN A 137 -13.02 -0.26 -14.83
CA GLN A 137 -11.83 0.17 -14.10
C GLN A 137 -10.95 -1.02 -13.70
N LEU A 138 -11.56 -2.11 -13.20
CA LEU A 138 -10.83 -3.30 -12.78
C LEU A 138 -10.07 -3.95 -13.95
N ARG A 139 -10.69 -4.02 -15.14
CA ARG A 139 -10.04 -4.45 -16.38
C ARG A 139 -8.85 -3.57 -16.75
N ASN A 140 -8.98 -2.25 -16.64
CA ASN A 140 -7.89 -1.32 -16.94
C ASN A 140 -6.71 -1.49 -15.97
N ILE A 141 -7.00 -1.65 -14.67
CA ILE A 141 -5.99 -1.93 -13.65
C ILE A 141 -5.28 -3.26 -13.97
N ALA A 142 -6.03 -4.33 -14.28
CA ALA A 142 -5.47 -5.62 -14.67
C ALA A 142 -4.52 -5.50 -15.87
N LEU A 143 -4.94 -4.82 -16.94
CA LEU A 143 -4.10 -4.59 -18.11
C LEU A 143 -2.83 -3.79 -17.78
N GLY A 144 -2.96 -2.74 -16.97
CA GLY A 144 -1.80 -1.97 -16.50
C GLY A 144 -0.81 -2.84 -15.71
N VAL A 145 -1.30 -3.64 -14.76
CA VAL A 145 -0.49 -4.58 -13.99
C VAL A 145 0.28 -5.53 -14.90
N LEU A 146 -0.39 -6.14 -15.88
CA LEU A 146 0.24 -7.08 -16.81
C LEU A 146 1.28 -6.42 -17.71
N TYR A 147 0.99 -5.20 -18.18
CA TYR A 147 1.89 -4.46 -19.07
C TYR A 147 3.18 -4.02 -18.34
N PHE A 148 3.04 -3.56 -17.09
CA PHE A 148 4.15 -3.02 -16.30
C PHE A 148 4.79 -3.99 -15.33
N GLU A 149 4.39 -5.26 -15.34
CA GLU A 149 4.78 -6.21 -14.30
C GLU A 149 6.30 -6.31 -14.14
N ASN A 150 7.05 -6.29 -15.25
CA ASN A 150 8.52 -6.34 -15.24
C ASN A 150 9.11 -5.09 -14.57
N GLN A 151 8.69 -3.91 -15.00
CA GLN A 151 9.19 -2.63 -14.52
C GLN A 151 8.88 -2.45 -13.02
N ILE A 152 7.66 -2.82 -12.61
CA ILE A 152 7.27 -2.77 -11.19
C ILE A 152 8.15 -3.70 -10.36
N GLN A 153 8.39 -4.93 -10.84
CA GLN A 153 9.24 -5.91 -10.14
C GLN A 153 10.70 -5.43 -10.00
N GLU A 154 11.25 -4.76 -11.02
CA GLU A 154 12.59 -4.19 -10.96
C GLU A 154 12.70 -3.08 -9.92
N MET A 155 11.64 -2.29 -9.73
CA MET A 155 11.57 -1.24 -8.72
C MET A 155 11.41 -1.77 -7.29
N LEU A 156 10.92 -3.00 -7.09
CA LEU A 156 10.74 -3.55 -5.76
C LEU A 156 12.08 -3.73 -5.05
N PRO A 157 12.13 -3.55 -3.72
CA PRO A 157 13.26 -3.99 -2.91
C PRO A 157 13.60 -5.46 -3.20
N ALA A 158 14.89 -5.80 -3.27
CA ALA A 158 15.34 -7.14 -3.65
C ALA A 158 14.63 -8.26 -2.85
N ALA A 159 14.45 -8.07 -1.55
CA ALA A 159 13.76 -9.03 -0.67
C ALA A 159 12.26 -9.23 -0.98
N ARG A 160 11.61 -8.31 -1.71
CA ARG A 160 10.20 -8.42 -2.11
C ARG A 160 10.01 -8.96 -3.53
N ARG A 161 11.07 -9.01 -4.34
CA ARG A 161 11.01 -9.52 -5.71
C ARG A 161 10.70 -11.01 -5.69
N ASN A 162 9.52 -11.39 -6.19
CA ASN A 162 9.02 -12.77 -6.18
C ASN A 162 8.98 -13.44 -4.79
N ALA A 163 8.87 -12.66 -3.71
CA ALA A 163 8.64 -13.23 -2.38
C ALA A 163 7.33 -14.03 -2.36
N SER A 164 7.19 -14.98 -1.42
CA SER A 164 6.08 -15.92 -1.39
C SER A 164 4.70 -15.26 -1.43
N TYR A 165 4.53 -14.08 -0.82
CA TYR A 165 3.28 -13.30 -0.80
C TYR A 165 3.28 -12.10 -1.75
N CYS A 166 4.24 -12.00 -2.66
CA CYS A 166 4.42 -10.91 -3.62
C CYS A 166 4.80 -11.43 -5.00
N GLN A 167 4.28 -12.61 -5.37
CA GLN A 167 4.61 -13.23 -6.64
C GLN A 167 4.06 -12.40 -7.79
N ARG A 168 4.74 -12.43 -8.94
CA ARG A 168 4.17 -11.94 -10.19
C ARG A 168 2.80 -12.56 -10.45
N ASN A 169 1.82 -11.75 -10.80
CA ASN A 169 0.50 -12.20 -11.23
C ASN A 169 0.62 -13.19 -12.39
N THR A 170 1.50 -12.94 -13.35
CA THR A 170 1.76 -13.83 -14.50
C THR A 170 2.37 -15.18 -14.12
N LYS A 171 3.08 -15.24 -12.99
CA LYS A 171 3.67 -16.48 -12.45
C LYS A 171 2.65 -17.26 -11.62
N ASN A 172 1.83 -16.57 -10.84
CA ASN A 172 0.87 -17.20 -9.95
C ASN A 172 -0.38 -17.72 -10.70
N SER A 173 -0.94 -16.91 -11.61
CA SER A 173 -2.12 -17.27 -12.39
C SER A 173 -1.85 -18.43 -13.35
N GLN A 174 -2.58 -19.53 -13.20
CA GLN A 174 -2.51 -20.66 -14.13
C GLN A 174 -2.98 -20.25 -15.53
N TRP A 175 -4.01 -19.41 -15.62
CA TRP A 175 -4.52 -18.90 -16.89
C TRP A 175 -3.42 -18.11 -17.62
N LEU A 176 -2.81 -17.12 -16.95
CA LEU A 176 -1.74 -16.33 -17.54
C LEU A 176 -0.55 -17.20 -17.90
N ARG A 177 -0.09 -18.10 -17.02
CA ARG A 177 1.03 -19.01 -17.34
C ARG A 177 0.81 -19.81 -18.62
N SER A 178 -0.41 -20.30 -18.83
CA SER A 178 -0.75 -21.09 -20.02
C SER A 178 -0.76 -20.27 -21.33
N LYS A 179 -0.79 -18.93 -21.24
CA LYS A 179 -0.92 -18.02 -22.38
C LYS A 179 0.22 -16.99 -22.50
N ILE A 180 1.07 -16.82 -21.48
CA ILE A 180 2.02 -15.71 -21.40
C ILE A 180 3.07 -15.74 -22.53
N ALA A 181 3.48 -16.94 -22.96
CA ALA A 181 4.39 -17.10 -24.10
C ALA A 181 3.78 -16.56 -25.40
N ARG A 182 2.46 -16.74 -25.58
CA ARG A 182 1.70 -16.22 -26.72
C ARG A 182 1.62 -14.69 -26.71
N TYR A 183 1.57 -14.07 -25.53
CA TYR A 183 1.34 -12.62 -25.38
C TYR A 183 2.60 -11.74 -25.32
N ARG A 184 3.81 -12.31 -25.33
CA ARG A 184 5.05 -11.56 -25.10
C ARG A 184 5.63 -10.78 -26.30
N ARG A 185 5.21 -11.02 -27.54
CA ARG A 185 5.77 -10.33 -28.72
C ARG A 185 4.71 -9.82 -29.71
N ASP A 186 3.67 -10.58 -30.05
CA ASP A 186 2.74 -10.20 -31.14
C ASP A 186 1.25 -10.17 -30.77
N ASN A 187 0.84 -10.74 -29.61
CA ASN A 187 -0.58 -10.93 -29.26
C ASN A 187 -1.06 -10.11 -28.06
N TRP A 188 -0.41 -9.00 -27.72
CA TRP A 188 -0.87 -8.09 -26.65
C TRP A 188 -2.32 -7.61 -26.90
N GLN A 189 -2.69 -7.43 -28.17
CA GLN A 189 -4.03 -7.06 -28.57
C GLN A 189 -5.07 -8.15 -28.26
N GLU A 190 -4.72 -9.43 -28.39
CA GLU A 190 -5.60 -10.54 -28.04
C GLU A 190 -5.84 -10.59 -26.52
N LEU A 191 -4.78 -10.47 -25.71
CA LEU A 191 -4.91 -10.37 -24.25
C LEU A 191 -5.78 -9.17 -23.84
N ARG A 192 -5.57 -8.02 -24.49
CA ARG A 192 -6.39 -6.82 -24.29
C ARG A 192 -7.86 -7.11 -24.57
N THR A 193 -8.18 -7.77 -25.68
CA THR A 193 -9.56 -8.12 -26.03
C THR A 193 -10.18 -9.05 -25.00
N VAL A 194 -9.46 -10.09 -24.57
CA VAL A 194 -9.95 -11.04 -23.56
C VAL A 194 -10.25 -10.33 -22.24
N VAL A 195 -9.31 -9.54 -21.72
CA VAL A 195 -9.52 -8.81 -20.46
C VAL A 195 -10.59 -7.73 -20.61
N ALA A 196 -10.68 -7.06 -21.76
CA ALA A 196 -11.70 -6.04 -22.02
C ALA A 196 -13.14 -6.60 -21.99
N GLN A 197 -13.32 -7.87 -22.34
CA GLN A 197 -14.62 -8.57 -22.33
C GLN A 197 -14.90 -9.30 -21.01
N ALA A 198 -13.86 -9.67 -20.26
CA ALA A 198 -13.96 -10.45 -19.03
C ALA A 198 -14.85 -9.79 -17.97
N ASP A 199 -15.84 -10.49 -17.41
CA ASP A 199 -16.56 -10.02 -16.24
C ASP A 199 -15.64 -9.89 -15.01
N ARG A 200 -16.18 -9.43 -13.88
CA ARG A 200 -15.38 -9.22 -12.65
C ARG A 200 -14.75 -10.51 -12.12
N ALA A 201 -15.50 -11.61 -12.08
CA ALA A 201 -14.97 -12.88 -11.58
C ALA A 201 -13.89 -13.40 -12.51
N GLN A 202 -14.10 -13.27 -13.82
CA GLN A 202 -13.12 -13.62 -14.85
C GLN A 202 -11.85 -12.79 -14.70
N VAL A 203 -11.94 -11.46 -14.49
CA VAL A 203 -10.75 -10.62 -14.25
C VAL A 203 -9.96 -11.10 -13.03
N VAL A 204 -10.63 -11.42 -11.92
CA VAL A 204 -9.94 -11.97 -10.73
C VAL A 204 -9.24 -13.29 -11.08
N SER A 205 -9.93 -14.24 -11.72
CA SER A 205 -9.34 -15.54 -12.11
C SER A 205 -8.20 -15.43 -13.13
N ILE A 206 -8.24 -14.43 -14.01
CA ILE A 206 -7.16 -14.14 -14.95
C ILE A 206 -5.94 -13.66 -14.16
N MET A 207 -6.13 -12.77 -13.20
CA MET A 207 -5.01 -12.12 -12.51
C MET A 207 -4.30 -12.99 -11.48
N GLN A 208 -4.93 -14.04 -10.96
CA GLN A 208 -4.34 -14.86 -9.90
C GLN A 208 -5.01 -16.23 -9.75
N SER A 209 -4.25 -17.21 -9.23
CA SER A 209 -4.78 -18.51 -8.78
C SER A 209 -5.05 -18.52 -7.27
N ASP A 210 -4.29 -17.74 -6.50
CA ASP A 210 -4.46 -17.53 -5.07
C ASP A 210 -4.10 -16.08 -4.68
N ARG A 211 -4.21 -15.73 -3.40
CA ARG A 211 -3.94 -14.38 -2.90
C ARG A 211 -2.46 -13.98 -2.83
N LYS A 212 -1.53 -14.89 -3.14
CA LYS A 212 -0.09 -14.71 -2.90
C LYS A 212 0.61 -13.98 -4.05
N VAL A 213 -0.04 -12.92 -4.55
CA VAL A 213 0.39 -12.13 -5.71
C VAL A 213 0.78 -10.70 -5.32
N LEU A 214 1.58 -10.05 -6.15
CA LEU A 214 2.01 -8.66 -5.97
C LEU A 214 0.82 -7.70 -6.00
N TRP A 215 -0.08 -7.87 -6.97
CA TRP A 215 -1.34 -7.17 -7.05
C TRP A 215 -2.47 -8.15 -6.80
N ASN A 216 -3.06 -8.12 -5.61
CA ASN A 216 -4.14 -9.02 -5.23
C ASN A 216 -5.51 -8.40 -5.59
N PHE A 217 -6.24 -9.14 -6.42
CA PHE A 217 -7.58 -8.81 -6.93
C PHE A 217 -8.69 -9.54 -6.16
N GLU A 218 -8.38 -10.44 -5.22
CA GLU A 218 -9.40 -11.20 -4.46
C GLU A 218 -10.41 -10.27 -3.79
N ASN A 219 -9.92 -9.19 -3.18
CA ASN A 219 -10.75 -8.17 -2.55
C ASN A 219 -11.67 -7.45 -3.54
N ALA A 220 -11.33 -7.38 -4.83
CA ALA A 220 -12.15 -6.76 -5.87
C ALA A 220 -13.26 -7.69 -6.39
N GLY A 221 -13.29 -8.95 -5.94
CA GLY A 221 -14.34 -9.92 -6.22
C GLY A 221 -15.72 -9.49 -5.71
N THR A 222 -16.75 -10.29 -6.03
CA THR A 222 -18.15 -9.97 -5.69
C THR A 222 -18.42 -9.90 -4.19
N SER A 223 -17.73 -10.71 -3.40
CA SER A 223 -17.83 -10.81 -1.93
C SER A 223 -16.74 -10.07 -1.17
N GLY A 224 -15.79 -9.43 -1.85
CA GLY A 224 -14.66 -8.75 -1.21
C GLY A 224 -14.95 -7.30 -0.83
N SER A 225 -13.95 -6.66 -0.19
CA SER A 225 -14.01 -5.24 0.21
C SER A 225 -14.03 -4.24 -0.95
N GLY A 226 -13.92 -4.74 -2.18
CA GLY A 226 -13.89 -4.01 -3.44
C GLY A 226 -12.55 -3.35 -3.77
N THR A 227 -11.53 -3.54 -2.93
CA THR A 227 -10.19 -2.98 -3.10
C THR A 227 -9.33 -3.80 -4.05
N VAL A 228 -8.33 -3.16 -4.67
CA VAL A 228 -7.16 -3.85 -5.24
C VAL A 228 -6.01 -3.60 -4.28
N GLU A 229 -5.31 -4.66 -3.90
CA GLU A 229 -4.26 -4.63 -2.89
C GLU A 229 -2.89 -4.76 -3.53
N PHE A 230 -2.00 -3.81 -3.26
CA PHE A 230 -0.60 -3.87 -3.65
C PHE A 230 0.28 -4.36 -2.51
N ARG A 231 0.96 -5.48 -2.70
CA ARG A 231 1.79 -6.14 -1.69
C ARG A 231 3.29 -5.88 -1.85
N GLY A 232 3.71 -4.93 -2.67
CA GLY A 232 5.14 -4.75 -3.01
C GLY A 232 6.00 -4.13 -1.90
N GLY A 233 5.39 -3.61 -0.83
CA GLY A 233 6.09 -2.80 0.16
C GLY A 233 7.04 -3.61 1.04
N ARG A 234 8.24 -3.09 1.26
CA ARG A 234 9.12 -3.56 2.35
C ARG A 234 8.54 -3.19 3.71
N GLY A 235 9.02 -3.83 4.77
CA GLY A 235 8.87 -3.34 6.14
C GLY A 235 9.25 -1.86 6.24
N MET A 236 8.25 -1.00 6.42
CA MET A 236 8.46 0.44 6.51
C MET A 236 9.14 0.79 7.83
N ARG A 237 9.87 1.90 7.81
CA ARG A 237 10.68 2.39 8.94
C ARG A 237 10.57 3.91 8.99
N GLY A 238 9.38 4.39 9.38
CA GLY A 238 9.08 5.80 9.53
C GLY A 238 8.05 6.37 8.53
N PRO A 239 7.56 7.59 8.79
CA PRO A 239 6.42 8.18 8.11
C PRO A 239 6.74 8.51 6.65
N ILE A 240 7.90 9.12 6.38
CA ILE A 240 8.27 9.56 5.01
C ILE A 240 8.22 8.41 4.00
N ARG A 241 8.78 7.24 4.36
CA ARG A 241 8.81 6.08 3.45
C ARG A 241 7.41 5.48 3.27
N THR A 242 6.62 5.45 4.33
CA THR A 242 5.24 4.98 4.31
C THR A 242 4.40 5.84 3.37
N LYS A 243 4.46 7.17 3.53
CA LYS A 243 3.75 8.13 2.66
C LYS A 243 4.15 8.00 1.19
N ARG A 244 5.46 7.88 0.91
CA ARG A 244 5.96 7.66 -0.46
C ARG A 244 5.40 6.39 -1.09
N TRP A 245 5.27 5.30 -0.32
CA TRP A 245 4.77 4.03 -0.83
C TRP A 245 3.25 4.05 -1.10
N ILE A 246 2.49 4.73 -0.24
CA ILE A 246 1.07 5.01 -0.46
C ILE A 246 0.92 5.83 -1.76
N ALA A 247 1.64 6.95 -1.86
CA ALA A 247 1.60 7.83 -3.03
C ALA A 247 1.98 7.07 -4.32
N PHE A 248 3.02 6.24 -4.28
CA PHE A 248 3.40 5.37 -5.40
C PHE A 248 2.25 4.48 -5.85
N THR A 249 1.62 3.77 -4.90
CA THR A 249 0.55 2.81 -5.20
C THR A 249 -0.69 3.50 -5.79
N ILE A 250 -1.06 4.67 -5.27
CA ILE A 250 -2.21 5.42 -5.77
C ILE A 250 -1.91 6.00 -7.16
N SER A 251 -0.73 6.60 -7.33
CA SER A 251 -0.31 7.17 -8.63
C SER A 251 -0.22 6.12 -9.73
N ILE A 252 0.25 4.91 -9.43
CA ILE A 252 0.37 3.86 -10.44
C ILE A 252 -1.02 3.31 -10.84
N ILE A 253 -1.96 3.19 -9.90
CA ILE A 253 -3.35 2.86 -10.20
C ILE A 253 -3.97 3.93 -11.09
N GLU A 254 -3.81 5.21 -10.75
CA GLU A 254 -4.33 6.31 -11.57
C GLU A 254 -3.72 6.29 -12.98
N MET A 255 -2.43 6.01 -13.09
CA MET A 255 -1.77 5.82 -14.36
C MET A 255 -2.42 4.69 -15.17
N PHE A 256 -2.71 3.53 -14.57
CA PHE A 256 -3.37 2.42 -15.27
C PHE A 256 -4.76 2.79 -15.77
N LEU A 257 -5.53 3.54 -14.98
CA LEU A 257 -6.87 4.00 -15.37
C LEU A 257 -6.81 4.94 -16.58
N ARG A 258 -5.77 5.79 -16.67
CA ARG A 258 -5.58 6.74 -17.78
C ARG A 258 -4.94 6.13 -19.02
N LEU A 259 -4.06 5.15 -18.88
CA LEU A 259 -3.33 4.59 -20.03
C LEU A 259 -4.21 3.79 -21.00
N VAL A 260 -5.28 3.16 -20.49
CA VAL A 260 -6.15 2.30 -21.31
C VAL A 260 -7.19 3.10 -22.10
N SER A 261 -7.54 4.31 -21.64
CA SER A 261 -8.38 5.27 -22.39
C SER A 261 -7.64 5.98 -23.53
N MET A 262 -6.31 5.85 -23.59
CA MET A 262 -5.50 6.45 -24.64
C MET A 262 -5.34 5.51 -25.84
N THR A 263 -5.89 5.91 -26.99
CA THR A 263 -5.78 5.21 -28.28
C THR A 263 -4.43 5.41 -28.99
N ASN A 264 -3.56 6.31 -28.51
CA ASN A 264 -2.36 6.75 -29.24
C ASN A 264 -1.05 6.27 -28.57
N GLU A 265 -0.30 5.41 -29.28
CA GLU A 265 0.99 4.82 -28.90
C GLU A 265 2.03 5.87 -28.45
N ARG A 266 2.12 7.02 -29.15
CA ARG A 266 3.12 8.06 -28.86
C ARG A 266 2.89 8.76 -27.52
N ARG A 267 1.63 8.99 -27.14
CA ARG A 267 1.30 9.59 -25.83
C ARG A 267 1.54 8.59 -24.69
N ARG A 268 1.40 7.28 -24.93
CA ARG A 268 1.76 6.26 -23.94
C ARG A 268 3.25 6.34 -23.63
N THR A 269 4.14 6.28 -24.63
CA THR A 269 5.59 6.38 -24.42
C THR A 269 6.02 7.66 -23.69
N LEU A 270 5.34 8.79 -23.94
CA LEU A 270 5.62 10.04 -23.23
C LEU A 270 5.28 9.94 -21.73
N LEU A 271 4.11 9.39 -21.38
CA LEU A 271 3.71 9.15 -19.99
C LEU A 271 4.58 8.09 -19.32
N LEU A 272 5.09 7.10 -20.05
CA LEU A 272 6.05 6.12 -19.53
C LEU A 272 7.35 6.80 -19.09
N THR A 273 7.86 7.69 -19.93
CA THR A 273 9.06 8.48 -19.62
C THR A 273 8.78 9.44 -18.47
N GLN A 274 7.60 10.05 -18.40
CA GLN A 274 7.23 10.94 -17.31
C GLN A 274 6.97 10.23 -15.99
N ALA A 275 6.35 9.05 -16.01
CA ALA A 275 6.18 8.20 -14.83
C ALA A 275 7.55 7.73 -14.33
N ARG A 276 8.43 7.28 -15.23
CA ARG A 276 9.81 6.93 -14.88
C ARG A 276 10.58 8.11 -14.28
N ILE A 277 10.50 9.30 -14.89
CA ILE A 277 11.13 10.53 -14.36
C ILE A 277 10.51 10.94 -13.01
N TRP A 278 9.20 10.87 -12.85
CA TRP A 278 8.50 11.17 -11.59
C TRP A 278 8.91 10.20 -10.47
N LEU A 279 9.09 8.92 -10.81
CA LEU A 279 9.55 7.87 -9.91
C LEU A 279 11.04 7.99 -9.57
N GLU A 280 11.87 8.45 -10.50
CA GLU A 280 13.31 8.66 -10.32
C GLU A 280 13.65 10.00 -9.63
N ARG A 281 12.85 11.07 -9.84
CA ARG A 281 13.12 12.44 -9.35
C ARG A 281 12.21 12.93 -8.22
N ASP A 282 10.90 12.66 -8.25
CA ASP A 282 9.91 13.40 -7.44
C ASP A 282 9.28 12.62 -6.28
N ALA A 283 9.42 11.29 -6.25
CA ALA A 283 9.18 10.53 -5.02
C ALA A 283 10.04 11.04 -3.84
N PHE A 284 11.09 11.84 -4.11
CA PHE A 284 11.93 12.49 -3.10
C PHE A 284 11.39 13.82 -2.57
N HIS A 285 10.58 14.57 -3.32
CA HIS A 285 10.26 15.98 -3.00
C HIS A 285 8.87 16.24 -2.39
N LEU A 286 7.93 15.30 -2.47
CA LEU A 286 6.56 15.45 -1.91
C LEU A 286 6.47 15.40 -0.37
N CYS A 287 7.59 15.41 0.36
CA CYS A 287 7.63 15.46 1.82
C CYS A 287 8.68 16.45 2.35
N ARG A 288 8.78 17.65 1.77
CA ARG A 288 9.33 18.77 2.53
C ARG A 288 8.19 19.45 3.28
N PRO A 289 8.31 19.68 4.61
CA PRO A 289 7.38 20.56 5.30
C PRO A 289 7.37 21.90 4.57
N ARG A 290 6.18 22.44 4.27
CA ARG A 290 6.08 23.87 3.99
C ARG A 290 6.61 24.58 5.23
N LYS A 291 7.81 25.17 5.15
CA LYS A 291 8.17 26.22 6.10
C LYS A 291 7.11 27.30 5.93
N LEU A 292 6.22 27.43 6.92
CA LEU A 292 5.43 28.62 7.13
C LEU A 292 6.44 29.76 7.27
N PHE A 293 6.64 30.51 6.18
CA PHE A 293 7.25 31.83 6.27
C PHE A 293 6.19 32.73 6.92
N THR A 294 6.26 32.88 8.24
CA THR A 294 5.72 34.05 8.91
C THR A 294 6.58 35.24 8.47
N LYS A 295 6.12 35.98 7.46
CA LYS A 295 6.57 37.37 7.28
C LYS A 295 5.90 38.17 8.40
N THR A 296 6.63 38.40 9.48
CA THR A 296 6.37 39.56 10.33
C THR A 296 6.84 40.79 9.56
N SER A 297 5.89 41.58 9.11
CA SER A 297 6.11 42.96 8.71
C SER A 297 6.35 43.80 9.97
N SER A 298 7.53 44.40 10.07
CA SER A 298 7.72 45.67 10.77
C SER A 298 8.97 46.34 10.23
N ASP A 299 8.75 47.50 9.62
CA ASP A 299 9.60 48.69 9.47
C ASP A 299 10.86 48.71 10.35
N THR A 300 12.02 49.20 9.90
CA THR A 300 12.23 50.62 9.58
C THR A 300 13.35 50.88 8.56
N LEU A 301 13.09 51.85 7.69
CA LEU A 301 14.07 52.69 7.01
C LEU A 301 14.77 53.61 8.02
N GLU A 302 16.11 53.70 7.97
CA GLU A 302 16.86 54.93 8.27
C GLU A 302 18.26 54.82 7.62
N THR A 303 18.45 55.38 6.41
CA THR A 303 19.09 56.67 6.06
C THR A 303 20.62 56.73 6.16
N LEU A 304 21.24 56.93 4.99
CA LEU A 304 22.37 57.82 4.69
C LEU A 304 23.16 58.39 5.89
N ARG A 305 24.37 57.86 6.12
CA ARG A 305 25.67 58.54 6.05
C ARG A 305 26.80 57.56 6.34
#